data_AF-A0A2E5EA70-F1
#
_entry.id   AF-A0A2E5EA70-F1
#
_cell.length_a   1.000
_cell.length_b   1.000
_cell.length_c   1.000
_cell.angle_alpha   90.00
_cell.angle_beta   90.00
_cell.angle_gamma   90.00
#
_symmetry.space_group_name_H-M   'P 1'
#
loop_
_entity.id
_entity.type
_entity.pdbx_description
1 polymer ?
#
loop_
_entity_poly.entity_id
_entity_poly.type
_entity_poly.pdbx_seq_one_letter_code
_entity_poly.pdbx_strand_id
1 'polypeptide(L)'
;MRQAVILLVILGICALWTLPLVWVLKSPNNPYATALLITTCILEAPIIMVLVFKGMWTPIARRHPAQPIADDAITRRFQSFSLGLINLGWSVHASVDDQYLHLEPVAFLRWFGAIPMSIRWEELSKLNRNGKSVYMTGGHRLVGPAWCFEMLKARKSNEQG
;
A
#
# COMPACT_ATOMS: atom_id res chain seq x y z
N MET A 1 -22.06 16.19 6.32
CA MET A 1 -22.58 15.19 5.35
C MET A 1 -21.56 14.11 4.99
N ARG A 2 -20.37 14.43 4.46
CA ARG A 2 -19.34 13.44 4.04
C ARG A 2 -18.90 12.45 5.13
N GLN A 3 -18.70 12.90 6.38
CA GLN A 3 -18.33 12.02 7.49
C GLN A 3 -19.45 11.05 7.90
N ALA A 4 -20.72 11.50 7.86
CA ALA A 4 -21.87 10.66 8.20
C ALA A 4 -22.06 9.54 7.16
N VAL A 5 -21.85 9.83 5.87
CA VAL A 5 -21.88 8.83 4.80
C VAL A 5 -20.78 7.78 4.98
N ILE A 6 -19.56 8.22 5.29
CA ILE A 6 -18.44 7.30 5.56
C ILE A 6 -18.76 6.39 6.76
N LEU A 7 -19.28 6.97 7.85
CA LEU A 7 -19.68 6.21 9.04
C LEU A 7 -20.75 5.16 8.70
N LEU A 8 -21.78 5.53 7.93
CA LEU A 8 -22.83 4.61 7.50
C LEU A 8 -22.31 3.49 6.61
N VAL A 9 -21.36 3.77 5.71
CA VAL A 9 -20.71 2.75 4.88
C VAL A 9 -19.93 1.77 5.76
N ILE A 10 -19.16 2.27 6.74
CA ILE A 10 -18.41 1.43 7.67
C ILE A 10 -19.36 0.54 8.47
N LEU A 11 -20.43 1.13 9.05
CA LEU A 11 -21.43 0.37 9.81
C LEU A 11 -22.13 -0.68 8.94
N GLY A 12 -22.45 -0.35 7.69
CA GLY A 12 -23.04 -1.28 6.73
C GLY A 12 -22.13 -2.47 6.44
N ILE A 13 -20.83 -2.23 6.23
CA ILE A 13 -19.84 -3.30 6.03
C ILE A 13 -19.72 -4.19 7.28
N CYS A 14 -19.65 -3.58 8.47
CA CYS A 14 -19.62 -4.33 9.73
C CYS A 14 -20.88 -5.18 9.95
N ALA A 15 -22.06 -4.66 9.63
CA ALA A 15 -23.32 -5.39 9.73
C ALA A 15 -23.36 -6.57 8.74
N LEU A 16 -22.90 -6.36 7.50
CA LEU A 16 -22.85 -7.38 6.46
C LEU A 16 -21.99 -8.60 6.87
N TRP A 17 -20.94 -8.38 7.67
CA TRP A 17 -20.07 -9.45 8.19
C TRP A 17 -20.62 -10.12 9.45
N THR A 18 -21.14 -9.33 10.39
CA THR A 18 -21.61 -9.85 11.69
C THR A 18 -22.87 -10.69 11.57
N LEU A 19 -23.78 -10.37 10.65
CA LEU A 19 -25.04 -11.11 10.49
C LEU A 19 -24.84 -12.57 10.04
N PRO A 20 -24.08 -12.89 8.96
CA PRO A 20 -23.78 -14.27 8.58
C PRO A 20 -23.02 -15.03 9.67
N LEU A 21 -22.07 -14.39 10.35
CA LEU A 21 -21.32 -15.01 11.44
C LEU A 21 -22.23 -15.42 12.60
N VAL A 22 -23.08 -14.51 13.08
CA VAL A 22 -24.04 -14.80 14.15
C VAL A 22 -25.03 -15.89 13.73
N TRP A 23 -25.43 -15.92 12.45
CA TRP A 23 -26.31 -16.97 11.93
C TRP A 23 -25.63 -18.34 11.94
N VAL A 24 -24.38 -18.44 11.48
CA VAL A 24 -23.59 -19.68 11.56
C VAL A 24 -23.43 -20.14 13.01
N LEU A 25 -23.14 -19.23 13.94
CA LEU A 25 -23.02 -19.56 15.36
C LEU A 25 -24.32 -20.07 15.99
N LYS A 26 -25.48 -19.53 15.57
CA LYS A 26 -26.81 -19.99 16.03
C LYS A 26 -27.29 -21.27 15.35
N SER A 27 -26.78 -21.58 14.17
CA SER A 27 -27.24 -22.72 13.36
C SER A 27 -26.06 -23.39 12.63
N PRO A 28 -25.16 -24.07 13.36
CA PRO A 28 -23.88 -24.57 12.83
C PRO A 28 -24.03 -25.62 11.73
N ASN A 29 -25.16 -26.34 11.71
CA ASN A 29 -25.44 -27.36 10.69
C ASN A 29 -26.20 -26.81 9.47
N ASN A 30 -26.44 -25.49 9.39
CA ASN A 30 -27.13 -24.88 8.26
C ASN A 30 -26.13 -24.59 7.11
N PRO A 31 -26.21 -25.31 5.97
CA PRO A 31 -25.28 -25.13 4.87
C PRO A 31 -25.40 -23.76 4.21
N TYR A 32 -26.59 -23.15 4.21
CA TYR A 32 -26.81 -21.83 3.62
C TYR A 32 -26.15 -20.71 4.44
N ALA A 33 -26.22 -20.79 5.77
CA ALA A 33 -25.55 -19.83 6.65
C ALA A 33 -24.02 -19.87 6.41
N THR A 34 -23.47 -21.07 6.32
CA THR A 34 -22.04 -21.29 6.05
C THR A 34 -21.63 -20.78 4.67
N ALA A 35 -22.41 -21.10 3.63
CA ALA A 35 -22.16 -20.63 2.27
C ALA A 35 -22.21 -19.10 2.16
N LEU A 36 -23.18 -18.46 2.84
CA LEU A 36 -23.28 -17.01 2.89
C LEU A 36 -22.06 -16.38 3.57
N LEU A 37 -21.62 -16.92 4.72
CA LEU A 37 -20.42 -16.43 5.40
C LEU A 37 -19.18 -16.51 4.52
N ILE A 38 -18.94 -17.67 3.88
CA ILE A 38 -17.82 -17.86 2.95
C ILE A 38 -17.89 -16.85 1.81
N THR A 39 -19.07 -16.68 1.20
CA THR A 39 -19.28 -15.75 0.10
C THR A 39 -18.95 -14.31 0.52
N THR A 40 -19.46 -13.88 1.69
CA THR A 40 -19.17 -12.55 2.24
C THR A 40 -17.67 -12.36 2.46
N CYS A 41 -16.97 -13.34 3.05
CA CYS A 41 -15.53 -13.25 3.26
C CYS A 41 -14.73 -13.15 1.95
N ILE A 42 -15.14 -13.90 0.91
CA ILE A 42 -14.48 -13.85 -0.41
C ILE A 42 -14.67 -12.49 -1.09
N LEU A 43 -15.85 -11.87 -0.95
CA LEU A 43 -16.15 -10.57 -1.57
C LEU A 43 -15.58 -9.38 -0.79
N GLU A 44 -15.52 -9.48 0.53
CA GLU A 44 -15.08 -8.40 1.41
C GLU A 44 -13.61 -8.03 1.16
N ALA A 45 -12.72 -9.01 1.04
CA ALA A 45 -11.29 -8.75 0.84
C ALA A 45 -11.00 -7.93 -0.44
N PRO A 46 -11.53 -8.28 -1.63
CA PRO A 46 -11.49 -7.43 -2.83
C PRO A 46 -12.01 -6.01 -2.62
N ILE A 47 -13.15 -5.85 -1.94
CA ILE A 47 -13.76 -4.53 -1.71
C ILE A 47 -12.84 -3.68 -0.84
N ILE A 48 -12.33 -4.23 0.27
CA ILE A 48 -11.38 -3.54 1.15
C ILE A 48 -10.11 -3.18 0.38
N MET A 49 -9.57 -4.10 -0.43
CA MET A 49 -8.39 -3.81 -1.25
C MET A 49 -8.64 -2.64 -2.21
N VAL A 50 -9.76 -2.62 -2.95
CA VAL A 50 -10.10 -1.49 -3.84
C VAL A 50 -10.21 -0.18 -3.06
N LEU A 51 -10.88 -0.19 -1.92
CA LEU A 51 -11.06 1.01 -1.10
C LEU A 51 -9.74 1.53 -0.54
N VAL A 52 -8.87 0.65 -0.03
CA VAL A 52 -7.55 1.01 0.49
C VAL A 52 -6.67 1.54 -0.63
N PHE A 53 -6.59 0.87 -1.78
CA PHE A 53 -5.75 1.34 -2.88
C PHE A 53 -6.26 2.67 -3.45
N LYS A 54 -7.55 2.78 -3.79
CA LYS A 54 -8.10 4.03 -4.32
C LYS A 54 -8.11 5.18 -3.32
N GLY A 55 -8.31 4.88 -2.03
CA GLY A 55 -8.42 5.88 -0.97
C GLY A 55 -7.08 6.35 -0.41
N MET A 56 -6.07 5.47 -0.37
CA MET A 56 -4.80 5.76 0.31
C MET A 56 -3.60 5.69 -0.63
N TRP A 57 -3.49 4.67 -1.50
CA TRP A 57 -2.34 4.50 -2.38
C TRP A 57 -2.40 5.42 -3.61
N THR A 58 -3.47 5.34 -4.40
CA THR A 58 -3.63 6.08 -5.65
C THR A 58 -3.47 7.60 -5.49
N PRO A 59 -3.99 8.25 -4.43
CA PRO A 59 -3.79 9.69 -4.25
C PRO A 59 -2.32 10.07 -4.03
N ILE A 60 -1.55 9.22 -3.34
CA ILE A 60 -0.11 9.44 -3.15
C ILE A 60 0.61 9.19 -4.46
N ALA A 61 0.35 8.06 -5.11
CA ALA A 61 0.98 7.70 -6.37
C ALA A 61 0.71 8.72 -7.50
N ARG A 62 -0.46 9.36 -7.52
CA ARG A 62 -0.78 10.44 -8.47
C ARG A 62 0.07 11.70 -8.29
N ARG A 63 0.59 11.96 -7.08
CA ARG A 63 1.53 13.07 -6.84
C ARG A 63 2.95 12.74 -7.32
N HIS A 64 3.25 11.45 -7.47
CA HIS A 64 4.54 10.91 -7.88
C HIS A 64 4.35 10.04 -9.11
N PRO A 65 3.90 10.60 -10.25
CA PRO A 65 3.53 9.82 -11.43
C PRO A 65 4.73 8.99 -11.91
N ALA A 66 4.45 7.76 -12.35
CA ALA A 66 5.47 6.84 -12.86
C ALA A 66 6.32 7.50 -13.96
N GLN A 67 7.63 7.41 -13.81
CA GLN A 67 8.63 7.88 -14.76
C GLN A 67 9.33 6.67 -15.42
N PRO A 68 9.90 6.84 -16.63
CA PRO A 68 10.78 5.85 -17.23
C PRO A 68 11.90 5.48 -16.26
N ILE A 69 12.17 4.18 -16.12
CA ILE A 69 13.27 3.66 -15.31
C ILE A 69 14.54 3.75 -16.15
N ALA A 70 15.62 4.31 -15.59
CA ALA A 70 16.91 4.39 -16.28
C ALA A 70 17.51 3.00 -16.57
N ASP A 71 18.33 2.89 -17.62
CA ASP A 71 18.94 1.62 -18.05
C ASP A 71 19.90 1.03 -17.00
N ASP A 72 20.49 1.89 -16.17
CA ASP A 72 21.40 1.54 -15.08
C ASP A 72 20.70 1.34 -13.72
N ALA A 73 19.36 1.39 -13.69
CA ALA A 73 18.60 1.27 -12.46
C ALA A 73 18.76 -0.11 -11.80
N ILE A 74 19.05 -0.10 -10.50
CA ILE A 74 19.10 -1.33 -9.70
C ILE A 74 17.66 -1.77 -9.39
N THR A 75 17.26 -2.91 -9.95
CA THR A 75 15.90 -3.44 -9.82
C THR A 75 15.86 -4.72 -8.98
N ARG A 76 14.95 -4.80 -8.00
CA ARG A 76 14.62 -6.04 -7.28
C ARG A 76 13.11 -6.23 -7.21
N ARG A 77 12.67 -7.47 -7.44
CA ARG A 77 11.25 -7.85 -7.46
C ARG A 77 10.77 -8.30 -6.09
N PHE A 78 9.45 -8.30 -5.89
CA PHE A 78 8.75 -8.76 -4.69
C PHE A 78 9.32 -8.23 -3.38
N GLN A 79 9.61 -6.94 -3.33
CA GLN A 79 10.04 -6.26 -2.12
C GLN A 79 8.86 -5.90 -1.23
N SER A 80 9.11 -5.84 0.07
CA SER A 80 8.12 -5.43 1.07
C SER A 80 8.24 -3.93 1.34
N PHE A 81 7.14 -3.21 1.14
CA PHE A 81 7.04 -1.78 1.45
C PHE A 81 5.87 -1.52 2.38
N SER A 82 5.98 -0.50 3.23
CA SER A 82 4.84 0.02 3.99
C SER A 82 4.75 1.52 3.82
N LEU A 83 3.53 2.01 3.58
CA LEU A 83 3.24 3.42 3.37
C LEU A 83 2.10 3.83 4.31
N GLY A 84 2.44 4.53 5.38
CA GLY A 84 1.49 4.85 6.46
C GLY A 84 0.92 3.58 7.09
N LEU A 85 -0.38 3.35 6.92
CA LEU A 85 -1.09 2.17 7.44
C LEU A 85 -1.11 0.99 6.44
N ILE A 86 -0.67 1.20 5.20
CA ILE A 86 -0.66 0.14 4.19
C ILE A 86 0.63 -0.66 4.33
N ASN A 87 0.52 -1.98 4.37
CA ASN A 87 1.65 -2.90 4.28
C ASN A 87 1.52 -3.75 3.01
N LEU A 88 2.51 -3.64 2.15
CA LEU A 88 2.63 -4.30 0.85
C LEU A 88 3.75 -5.33 0.90
N GLY A 89 3.55 -6.35 1.73
CA GLY A 89 4.51 -7.45 1.91
C GLY A 89 4.70 -8.24 0.61
N TRP A 90 5.96 -8.31 0.15
CA TRP A 90 6.36 -9.04 -1.05
C TRP A 90 5.54 -8.74 -2.31
N SER A 91 5.01 -7.52 -2.45
CA SER A 91 4.04 -7.19 -3.50
C SER A 91 4.41 -5.95 -4.32
N VAL A 92 5.65 -5.48 -4.23
CA VAL A 92 6.14 -4.32 -4.97
C VAL A 92 7.46 -4.69 -5.66
N HIS A 93 7.60 -4.39 -6.95
CA HIS A 93 8.91 -4.33 -7.59
C HIS A 93 9.49 -2.94 -7.36
N ALA A 94 10.75 -2.88 -6.94
CA ALA A 94 11.42 -1.61 -6.70
C ALA A 94 12.60 -1.47 -7.67
N SER A 95 12.71 -0.29 -8.25
CA SER A 95 13.86 0.14 -9.05
C SER A 95 14.39 1.45 -8.48
N VAL A 96 15.71 1.58 -8.47
CA VAL A 96 16.41 2.73 -7.89
C VAL A 96 17.38 3.23 -8.94
N ASP A 97 17.23 4.49 -9.34
CA ASP A 97 18.15 5.18 -10.23
C ASP A 97 18.59 6.52 -9.62
N ASP A 98 19.38 7.28 -10.38
CA ASP A 98 19.92 8.56 -9.94
C ASP A 98 18.85 9.60 -9.58
N GLN A 99 17.63 9.50 -10.08
CA GLN A 99 16.62 10.54 -9.87
C GLN A 99 15.47 10.09 -8.97
N TYR A 100 15.10 8.81 -9.04
CA TYR A 100 13.87 8.31 -8.45
C TYR A 100 14.03 6.96 -7.72
N LEU A 101 13.17 6.80 -6.72
CA LEU A 101 12.73 5.52 -6.22
C LEU A 101 11.45 5.12 -6.96
N HIS A 102 11.51 4.11 -7.81
CA HIS A 102 10.36 3.55 -8.53
C HIS A 102 9.74 2.42 -7.71
N LEU A 103 8.43 2.47 -7.56
CA LEU A 103 7.63 1.46 -6.88
C LEU A 103 6.52 0.99 -7.83
N GLU A 104 6.63 -0.26 -8.26
CA GLU A 104 5.69 -0.90 -9.16
C GLU A 104 4.92 -2.01 -8.42
N PRO A 105 3.63 -1.80 -8.12
CA PRO A 105 2.80 -2.86 -7.56
C PRO A 105 2.71 -4.05 -8.52
N VAL A 106 2.73 -5.27 -7.98
CA VAL A 106 2.51 -6.49 -8.78
C VAL A 106 1.16 -6.46 -9.50
N ALA A 107 1.01 -7.22 -10.58
CA ALA A 107 -0.20 -7.25 -11.40
C ALA A 107 -1.49 -7.44 -10.59
N PHE A 108 -1.45 -8.32 -9.60
CA PHE A 108 -2.56 -8.55 -8.68
C PHE A 108 -3.03 -7.29 -7.95
N LEU A 109 -2.11 -6.47 -7.42
CA LEU A 109 -2.47 -5.22 -6.75
C LEU A 109 -2.97 -4.16 -7.73
N ARG A 110 -2.45 -4.16 -8.96
CA ARG A 110 -2.91 -3.24 -10.01
C ARG A 110 -4.38 -3.47 -10.38
N TRP A 111 -4.86 -4.71 -10.32
CA TRP A 111 -6.29 -5.01 -10.50
C TRP A 111 -7.18 -4.33 -9.46
N PHE A 112 -6.69 -4.09 -8.25
CA PHE A 112 -7.42 -3.38 -7.20
C PHE A 112 -7.22 -1.86 -7.22
N GLY A 113 -6.51 -1.32 -8.23
CA GLY A 113 -6.34 0.12 -8.42
C GLY A 113 -5.02 0.70 -7.89
N ALA A 114 -4.09 -0.15 -7.43
CA ALA A 114 -2.73 0.30 -7.17
C ALA A 114 -2.09 0.72 -8.51
N ILE A 115 -1.50 1.91 -8.57
CA ILE A 115 -0.78 2.40 -9.76
C ILE A 115 0.71 2.53 -9.45
N PRO A 116 1.61 2.37 -10.43
CA PRO A 116 3.04 2.61 -10.23
C PRO A 116 3.33 4.07 -9.84
N MET A 117 4.42 4.30 -9.11
CA MET A 117 4.88 5.64 -8.74
C MET A 117 6.40 5.76 -8.74
N SER A 118 6.88 6.97 -9.04
CA SER A 118 8.31 7.32 -9.05
C SER A 118 8.52 8.52 -8.14
N ILE A 119 9.18 8.31 -7.01
CA ILE A 119 9.37 9.31 -5.96
C ILE A 119 10.76 9.91 -6.10
N ARG A 120 10.86 11.24 -6.19
CA ARG A 120 12.15 11.92 -6.29
C ARG A 120 12.92 11.82 -4.98
N TRP A 121 14.24 11.69 -5.04
CA TRP A 121 15.07 11.66 -3.83
C TRP A 121 14.90 12.92 -2.96
N GLU A 122 14.70 14.07 -3.59
CA GLU A 122 14.47 15.36 -2.92
C GLU A 122 13.18 15.38 -2.08
N GLU A 123 12.21 14.53 -2.39
CA GLU A 123 10.94 14.43 -1.67
C GLU A 123 11.04 13.49 -0.45
N LEU A 124 12.20 12.87 -0.21
CA LEU A 124 12.44 11.91 0.86
C LEU A 124 13.32 12.52 1.97
N SER A 125 12.70 12.75 3.12
CA SER A 125 13.34 13.33 4.31
C SER A 125 13.52 12.30 5.43
N LYS A 126 14.40 12.61 6.39
CA LYS A 126 14.56 11.90 7.68
C LYS A 126 14.71 10.37 7.56
N LEU A 127 15.90 9.93 7.14
CA LEU A 127 16.26 8.51 7.15
C LEU A 127 16.38 8.03 8.60
N ASN A 128 15.74 6.91 8.95
CA ASN A 128 15.91 6.33 10.27
C ASN A 128 17.33 5.74 10.46
N ARG A 129 17.71 5.46 11.71
CA ARG A 129 19.02 4.89 12.06
C ARG A 129 19.35 3.59 11.32
N ASN A 130 18.33 2.80 10.98
CA ASN A 130 18.49 1.51 10.30
C ASN A 130 18.50 1.62 8.77
N GLY A 131 18.35 2.82 8.21
CA GLY A 131 18.32 3.04 6.76
C GLY A 131 17.11 2.44 6.04
N LYS A 132 16.01 2.13 6.74
CA LYS A 132 14.84 1.42 6.22
C LYS A 132 13.57 2.26 6.12
N SER A 133 13.56 3.47 6.68
CA SER A 133 12.37 4.33 6.59
C SER A 133 12.71 5.79 6.38
N VAL A 134 11.86 6.45 5.59
CA VAL A 134 11.94 7.85 5.21
C VAL A 134 10.54 8.48 5.33
N TYR A 135 10.48 9.81 5.31
CA TYR A 135 9.25 10.58 5.27
C TYR A 135 9.15 11.30 3.93
N MET A 136 8.05 11.06 3.22
CA MET A 136 7.73 11.75 1.98
C MET A 136 7.24 13.18 2.25
N THR A 137 7.44 14.08 1.29
CA THR A 137 6.75 15.38 1.24
C THR A 137 5.24 15.16 1.34
N GLY A 138 4.61 15.72 2.37
CA GLY A 138 3.22 15.43 2.74
C GLY A 138 3.07 14.56 4.00
N GLY A 139 4.16 14.16 4.65
CA GLY A 139 4.16 13.55 5.99
C GLY A 139 3.92 12.04 6.00
N HIS A 140 3.80 11.41 4.83
CA HIS A 140 3.64 9.96 4.74
C HIS A 140 4.96 9.26 5.03
N ARG A 141 4.94 8.33 6.00
CA ARG A 141 6.10 7.49 6.29
C ARG A 141 6.16 6.32 5.30
N LEU A 142 7.28 6.21 4.59
CA LEU A 142 7.60 5.10 3.70
C LEU A 142 8.66 4.22 4.37
N VAL A 143 8.39 2.92 4.46
CA VAL A 143 9.30 1.91 4.99
C VAL A 143 9.57 0.90 3.88
N GLY A 144 10.82 0.52 3.70
CA GLY A 144 11.24 -0.42 2.67
C GLY A 144 12.57 -1.09 2.98
N PRO A 145 13.10 -1.88 2.04
CA PRO A 145 14.42 -2.48 2.15
C PRO A 145 15.52 -1.42 2.25
N ALA A 146 16.58 -1.70 3.02
CA ALA A 146 17.64 -0.71 3.24
C ALA A 146 18.36 -0.31 1.94
N TRP A 147 18.55 -1.27 1.03
CA TRP A 147 19.20 -1.04 -0.26
C TRP A 147 18.51 0.04 -1.10
N CYS A 148 17.20 0.23 -0.94
CA CYS A 148 16.46 1.26 -1.67
C CYS A 148 16.82 2.68 -1.22
N PHE A 149 17.39 2.84 -0.03
CA PHE A 149 17.69 4.16 0.55
C PHE A 149 19.20 4.42 0.67
N GLU A 150 20.04 3.53 0.16
CA GLU A 150 21.50 3.70 0.18
C GLU A 150 21.94 4.92 -0.63
N MET A 151 21.33 5.17 -1.79
CA MET A 151 21.59 6.39 -2.58
C MET A 151 21.25 7.67 -1.79
N LEU A 152 20.11 7.68 -1.10
CA LEU A 152 19.73 8.81 -0.25
C LEU A 152 20.72 9.02 0.90
N LYS A 153 21.24 7.93 1.49
CA LYS A 153 22.26 7.99 2.53
C LYS A 153 23.58 8.57 1.99
N ALA A 154 24.00 8.15 0.80
CA ALA A 154 25.22 8.66 0.16
C ALA A 154 25.12 10.16 -0.13
N ARG A 155 24.00 10.62 -0.69
CA ARG A 155 23.74 12.05 -0.98
C ARG A 155 23.84 12.93 0.26
N LYS A 156 23.18 12.54 1.35
CA LYS A 156 23.21 13.31 2.61
C LYS A 156 24.58 13.33 3.27
N SER A 157 25.40 12.31 3.04
CA SER A 157 26.77 12.28 3.56
C SER A 157 27.67 13.29 2.81
N ASN A 158 27.46 13.45 1.50
CA ASN A 158 28.20 14.41 0.68
C ASN A 158 27.80 15.87 0.95
N GLU A 159 26.57 16.13 1.39
CA GLU A 159 26.10 17.49 1.76
C GLU A 159 26.65 17.97 3.12
N GLN A 160 27.18 17.07 3.94
CA GLN A 160 27.68 17.38 5.30
C GLN A 160 29.20 17.50 5.40
N GLY A 161 29.93 17.14 4.34
CA GLY A 161 31.39 17.25 4.25
C GLY A 161 31.79 18.49 3.46
#